data_AF-A0A933U712-F1
#
_entry.id   AF-A0A933U712-F1
#
_cell.length_a   1.000
_cell.length_b   1.000
_cell.length_c   1.000
_cell.angle_alpha   90.00
_cell.angle_beta   90.00
_cell.angle_gamma   90.00
#
_symmetry.space_group_name_H-M   'P 1'
#
loop_
_entity.id
_entity.type
_entity.pdbx_description
1 polymer ?
#
loop_
_entity_poly.entity_id
_entity_poly.type
_entity_poly.pdbx_seq_one_letter_code
_entity_poly.pdbx_strand_id
1 'polypeptide(L)'
;MSDDALHDTTAPYRTRETHGEFEALADQIYRERVLRARRTPPEEKILAGQRLFESACEVTLLGIRNQFPEASEARCREILRERLAMRRRREATE
;
A
#
# COMPACT_ATOMS: atom_id res chain seq x y z
N MET A 1 -19.99 25.67 10.91
CA MET A 1 -18.72 25.15 11.47
C MET A 1 -19.08 23.82 12.09
N SER A 2 -18.49 22.68 11.81
CA SER A 2 -17.36 22.14 11.05
C SER A 2 -17.76 20.64 10.88
N ASP A 3 -17.31 19.79 9.98
CA ASP A 3 -15.97 19.56 9.47
C ASP A 3 -16.02 18.49 8.35
N ASP A 4 -17.05 18.50 7.49
CA ASP A 4 -17.30 17.42 6.52
C ASP A 4 -16.52 17.56 5.20
N ALA A 5 -15.51 18.45 5.18
CA ALA A 5 -14.78 18.82 3.96
C ALA A 5 -13.42 18.12 3.81
N LEU A 6 -13.05 17.18 4.69
CA LEU A 6 -11.72 16.57 4.70
C LEU A 6 -11.61 15.22 3.97
N HIS A 7 -12.72 14.64 3.50
CA HIS A 7 -12.72 13.30 2.93
C HIS A 7 -12.82 13.22 1.39
N ASP A 8 -13.05 14.34 0.70
CA ASP A 8 -13.19 14.37 -0.77
C ASP A 8 -12.03 15.09 -1.48
N THR A 9 -10.81 14.87 -0.99
CA THR A 9 -9.60 15.10 -1.78
C THR A 9 -8.94 13.76 -2.00
N THR A 10 -9.37 13.04 -3.03
CA THR A 10 -8.53 12.01 -3.65
C THR A 10 -7.23 12.73 -4.03
N ALA A 11 -6.15 12.44 -3.31
CA ALA A 11 -4.84 12.98 -3.64
C ALA A 11 -4.57 12.66 -5.12
N PRO A 12 -4.35 13.65 -6.00
CA PRO A 12 -4.15 13.41 -7.42
C PRO A 12 -2.92 12.52 -7.56
N TYR A 13 -3.15 11.24 -7.87
CA TYR A 13 -2.06 10.30 -8.06
C TYR A 13 -1.37 10.68 -9.38
N ARG A 14 -0.31 11.48 -9.26
CA ARG A 14 0.51 12.06 -10.34
C ARG A 14 -0.29 12.88 -11.36
N THR A 15 -0.43 14.18 -11.10
CA THR A 15 -0.44 15.16 -12.18
C THR A 15 0.89 15.05 -12.95
N ARG A 16 0.81 14.64 -14.21
CA ARG A 16 1.95 14.46 -15.11
C ARG A 16 2.44 15.81 -15.66
N GLU A 17 2.71 16.78 -14.78
CA GLU A 17 3.09 18.16 -15.16
C GLU A 17 4.18 18.77 -14.27
N THR A 18 5.11 17.97 -13.81
CA THR A 18 6.41 18.49 -13.33
C THR A 18 7.51 17.65 -13.92
N HIS A 19 8.01 18.05 -15.10
CA HIS A 19 9.37 17.69 -15.51
C HIS A 19 10.33 18.45 -14.59
N GLY A 20 10.47 17.93 -13.37
CA GLY A 20 11.21 18.57 -12.29
C GLY A 20 12.71 18.36 -12.45
N GLU A 21 13.48 19.20 -11.77
CA GLU A 21 14.96 19.17 -11.64
C GLU A 21 15.53 17.77 -11.36
N PHE A 22 14.71 16.86 -10.83
CA PHE A 22 15.10 15.51 -10.42
C PHE A 22 14.68 14.39 -11.37
N GLU A 23 14.11 14.69 -12.55
CA GLU A 23 13.59 13.64 -13.46
C GLU A 23 14.68 12.64 -13.88
N ALA A 24 15.86 13.15 -14.26
CA ALA A 24 17.00 12.30 -14.59
C ALA A 24 17.45 11.42 -13.41
N LEU A 25 17.38 11.94 -12.19
CA LEU A 25 17.70 11.19 -10.98
C LEU A 25 16.61 10.13 -10.67
N ALA A 26 15.34 10.48 -10.85
CA ALA A 26 14.21 9.55 -10.67
C ALA A 26 14.30 8.37 -11.66
N ASP A 27 14.64 8.65 -12.92
CA ASP A 27 14.85 7.65 -13.95
C ASP A 27 16.06 6.76 -13.64
N GLN A 28 17.15 7.34 -13.14
CA GLN A 28 18.31 6.58 -12.69
C GLN A 28 17.93 5.62 -11.55
N ILE A 29 17.26 6.13 -10.50
CA ILE A 29 16.81 5.30 -9.36
C ILE A 29 15.86 4.20 -9.84
N TYR A 30 14.94 4.51 -10.75
CA TYR A 30 14.03 3.52 -11.31
C TYR A 30 14.78 2.44 -12.09
N ARG A 31 15.73 2.82 -12.95
CA ARG A 31 16.56 1.88 -13.71
C ARG A 31 17.35 0.96 -12.78
N GLU A 32 17.95 1.50 -11.73
CA GLU A 32 18.68 0.72 -10.73
C GLU A 32 17.77 -0.30 -10.04
N ARG A 33 16.55 0.11 -9.66
CA ARG A 33 15.54 -0.80 -9.07
C ARG A 33 15.17 -1.93 -10.02
N VAL A 34 14.95 -1.65 -11.31
CA VAL A 34 14.64 -2.66 -12.32
C VAL A 34 15.81 -3.64 -12.50
N LEU A 35 17.04 -3.14 -12.64
CA LEU A 35 18.22 -3.98 -12.79
C LEU A 35 18.48 -4.84 -11.56
N ARG A 36 18.23 -4.33 -10.35
CA ARG A 36 18.28 -5.10 -9.12
C ARG A 36 17.23 -6.21 -9.14
N ALA A 37 15.97 -5.88 -9.41
CA ALA A 37 14.87 -6.84 -9.47
C ALA A 37 15.08 -7.93 -10.53
N ARG A 38 15.75 -7.61 -11.66
CA ARG A 38 16.11 -8.60 -12.67
C ARG A 38 17.17 -9.59 -12.18
N ARG A 39 18.14 -9.12 -11.38
CA ARG A 39 19.23 -9.92 -10.82
C ARG A 39 18.84 -10.75 -9.60
N THR A 40 17.79 -10.36 -8.87
CA THR A 40 17.29 -11.13 -7.72
C THR A 40 16.84 -12.54 -8.15
N PRO A 41 17.24 -13.60 -7.44
CA PRO A 41 16.73 -14.95 -7.70
C PRO A 41 15.20 -15.06 -7.57
N PRO A 42 14.52 -15.93 -8.34
CA PRO A 42 13.06 -16.07 -8.29
C PRO A 42 12.50 -16.35 -6.88
N GLU A 43 13.14 -17.24 -6.13
CA GLU A 43 12.78 -17.61 -4.77
C GLU A 43 12.83 -16.41 -3.82
N GLU A 44 13.85 -15.57 -3.95
CA GLU A 44 13.97 -14.34 -3.17
C GLU A 44 12.89 -13.31 -3.53
N LYS A 45 12.46 -13.25 -4.80
CA LYS A 45 11.35 -12.37 -5.22
C LYS A 45 10.03 -12.79 -4.60
N ILE A 46 9.75 -14.10 -4.55
CA ILE A 46 8.54 -14.63 -3.92
C ILE A 46 8.53 -14.27 -2.43
N LEU A 47 9.65 -14.52 -1.74
CA LEU A 47 9.80 -14.15 -0.33
C LEU A 47 9.70 -12.64 -0.10
N ALA A 48 10.22 -11.82 -1.02
CA ALA A 48 10.05 -10.37 -0.95
C ALA A 48 8.57 -9.96 -1.06
N GLY A 49 7.79 -10.62 -1.92
CA GLY A 49 6.35 -10.40 -2.01
C GLY A 49 5.62 -10.71 -0.70
N GLN A 50 5.95 -11.84 -0.05
CA GLN A 50 5.38 -12.20 1.25
C GLN A 50 5.72 -11.16 2.33
N ARG A 51 6.99 -10.75 2.46
CA ARG A 51 7.41 -9.75 3.45
C ARG A 51 6.72 -8.40 3.22
N LEU A 52 6.53 -8.00 1.96
CA LEU A 52 5.78 -6.79 1.62
C LEU A 52 4.31 -6.89 2.04
N PHE A 53 3.69 -8.06 1.83
CA PHE A 53 2.32 -8.30 2.25
C PHE A 53 2.15 -8.26 3.78
N GLU A 54 3.06 -8.88 4.52
CA GLU A 54 3.08 -8.85 5.99
C GLU A 54 3.21 -7.41 6.51
N SER A 55 4.17 -6.65 5.99
CA SER A 55 4.35 -5.23 6.36
C SER A 55 3.12 -4.39 6.04
N ALA A 56 2.47 -4.62 4.88
CA ALA A 56 1.22 -3.93 4.54
C ALA A 56 0.07 -4.27 5.51
N CYS A 57 0.01 -5.51 6.00
CA CYS A 57 -0.96 -5.92 7.02
C CYS A 57 -0.69 -5.22 8.36
N GLU A 58 0.57 -5.03 8.76
CA GLU A 58 0.94 -4.31 9.99
C GLU A 58 0.53 -2.84 9.93
N VAL A 59 0.82 -2.15 8.82
CA VAL A 59 0.38 -0.76 8.59
C VAL A 59 -1.14 -0.66 8.62
N THR A 60 -1.83 -1.62 8.00
CA THR A 60 -3.29 -1.67 8.00
C THR A 60 -3.84 -1.88 9.42
N LEU A 61 -3.22 -2.77 10.21
CA LEU A 61 -3.58 -3.00 11.60
C LEU A 61 -3.40 -1.75 12.46
N LEU A 62 -2.33 -0.98 12.23
CA LEU A 62 -2.16 0.31 12.90
C LEU A 62 -3.34 1.25 12.63
N GLY A 63 -3.76 1.35 11.36
CA GLY A 63 -4.94 2.11 10.98
C GLY A 63 -6.24 1.58 11.60
N ILE A 64 -6.41 0.26 11.70
CA ILE A 64 -7.57 -0.39 12.35
C ILE A 64 -7.59 -0.04 13.85
N ARG A 65 -6.46 -0.17 14.56
CA ARG A 65 -6.38 0.16 15.99
C ARG A 65 -6.71 1.63 16.24
N ASN A 66 -6.26 2.53 15.37
CA ASN A 66 -6.61 3.95 15.45
C ASN A 66 -8.12 4.20 15.21
N GLN A 67 -8.76 3.43 14.33
CA GLN A 67 -10.21 3.52 14.06
C GLN A 67 -11.07 2.89 15.16
N PHE A 68 -10.55 1.89 15.88
CA PHE A 68 -11.26 1.16 16.93
C PHE A 68 -10.40 1.05 18.20
N PRO A 69 -10.25 2.13 18.99
CA PRO A 69 -9.35 2.16 20.15
C PRO A 69 -9.66 1.12 21.22
N GLU A 70 -10.95 0.79 21.40
CA GLU A 70 -11.44 -0.16 22.40
C GLU A 70 -11.42 -1.62 21.90
N ALA A 71 -11.07 -1.85 20.63
CA ALA A 71 -11.08 -3.19 20.07
C ALA A 71 -9.88 -4.00 20.58
N SER A 72 -10.14 -5.25 20.95
CA SER A 72 -9.06 -6.19 21.25
C SER A 72 -8.20 -6.46 20.01
N GLU A 73 -6.96 -6.93 20.24
CA GLU A 73 -6.07 -7.32 19.14
C GLU A 73 -6.67 -8.45 18.28
N ALA A 74 -7.40 -9.38 18.89
CA ALA A 74 -8.12 -10.43 18.17
C ALA A 74 -9.17 -9.84 17.22
N ARG A 75 -9.95 -8.85 17.70
CA ARG A 75 -10.96 -8.17 16.89
C ARG A 75 -10.34 -7.35 15.77
N CYS A 76 -9.22 -6.67 16.02
CA CYS A 76 -8.47 -5.96 14.98
C CYS A 76 -8.03 -6.89 13.85
N ARG A 77 -7.57 -8.10 14.17
CA ARG A 77 -7.19 -9.12 13.18
C ARG A 77 -8.37 -9.67 12.40
N GLU A 78 -9.53 -9.82 13.02
CA GLU A 78 -10.77 -10.20 12.31
C GLU A 78 -11.16 -9.13 11.28
N ILE A 79 -11.16 -7.86 11.68
CA ILE A 79 -11.45 -6.74 10.77
C ILE A 79 -10.46 -6.72 9.60
N LEU A 80 -9.17 -6.98 9.85
CA LEU A 80 -8.18 -7.13 8.77
C LEU A 80 -8.56 -8.25 7.79
N ARG A 81 -8.93 -9.44 8.30
CA ARG A 81 -9.35 -10.57 7.45
C ARG A 81 -10.59 -10.24 6.63
N GLU A 82 -11.59 -9.60 7.22
CA GLU A 82 -12.81 -9.15 6.55
C GLU A 82 -12.47 -8.18 5.39
N ARG A 83 -11.59 -7.20 5.63
CA ARG A 83 -11.14 -6.24 4.61
C ARG A 83 -10.40 -6.91 3.45
N LEU A 84 -9.53 -7.87 3.73
CA LEU A 84 -8.81 -8.64 2.70
C LEU A 84 -9.75 -9.52 1.88
N ALA A 85 -10.77 -10.12 2.51
CA ALA A 85 -11.78 -10.94 1.82
C ALA A 85 -12.69 -10.11 0.90
N MET A 86 -12.98 -8.85 1.25
CA MET A 86 -13.78 -7.96 0.38
C MET A 86 -13.03 -7.59 -0.91
N ARG A 87 -11.70 -7.39 -0.84
CA ARG A 87 -10.89 -7.11 -2.05
C ARG A 87 -10.92 -8.26 -3.05
N ARG A 88 -10.76 -9.51 -2.59
CA ARG A 88 -10.76 -10.69 -3.48
C ARG A 88 -12.07 -10.86 -4.26
N ARG A 89 -13.21 -10.46 -3.69
CA ARG A 89 -14.51 -10.51 -4.39
C ARG A 89 -14.62 -9.48 -5.51
N ARG A 90 -14.02 -8.30 -5.34
CA ARG A 90 -14.01 -7.25 -6.36
C ARG A 90 -13.13 -7.62 -7.54
N GLU A 91 -11.93 -8.15 -7.28
CA GLU A 91 -10.99 -8.62 -8.32
C GLU A 91 -11.52 -9.82 -9.14
N ALA A 92 -12.49 -10.57 -8.62
CA ALA A 92 -13.09 -11.72 -9.34
C ALA A 92 -14.30 -11.33 -10.22
N THR A 93 -14.78 -10.08 -10.12
CA THR A 93 -15.96 -9.60 -10.86
C THR A 93 -15.59 -8.58 -11.95
N GLU A 94 -14.30 -8.25 -12.08
CA GLU A 94 -13.68 -7.46 -13.15
C GLU A 94 -12.94 -8.38 -14.12
#